data_AF-A0A380C415-F1
#
_entry.id   AF-A0A380C415-F1
#
_cell.length_a   1.000
_cell.length_b   1.000
_cell.length_c   1.000
_cell.angle_alpha   90.00
_cell.angle_beta   90.00
_cell.angle_gamma   90.00
#
_symmetry.space_group_name_H-M   'P 1'
#
loop_
_entity.id
_entity.type
_entity.pdbx_description
1 polymer ?
#
loop_
_entity_poly.entity_id
_entity_poly.type
_entity_poly.pdbx_seq_one_letter_code
_entity_poly.pdbx_strand_id
1 'polypeptide(L)'
;MIVDDEQNYHEGFWVFNIFEYMDVLNLEECLINNYKPGEDEYAMKRYSLCKQKMQTIPENERLVFMPEYSDFPHVMVHEKIVKVFKKLKVDTLNFVKVSDCVNLP
;
A
#
# COMPACT_ATOMS: atom_id res chain seq x y z
N MET A 1 -10.95 8.00 -19.20
CA MET A 1 -11.99 8.27 -20.20
C MET A 1 -12.82 7.02 -20.31
N ILE A 2 -14.08 7.08 -19.90
CA ILE A 2 -15.05 6.02 -20.19
C ILE A 2 -15.89 6.55 -21.36
N VAL A 3 -16.04 5.72 -22.39
CA VAL A 3 -16.96 5.98 -23.50
C VAL A 3 -18.14 5.05 -23.30
N ASP A 4 -19.35 5.59 -23.20
CA ASP A 4 -20.55 4.76 -23.09
C ASP A 4 -21.03 4.26 -24.47
N ASP A 5 -22.08 3.43 -24.48
CA ASP A 5 -22.65 2.84 -25.69
C ASP A 5 -23.24 3.90 -26.65
N GLU A 6 -23.44 5.13 -26.17
CA GLU A 6 -23.92 6.28 -26.94
C GLU A 6 -22.79 7.21 -27.41
N GLN A 7 -21.53 6.82 -27.22
CA GLN A 7 -20.32 7.60 -27.53
C GLN A 7 -20.16 8.89 -26.70
N ASN A 8 -20.81 9.01 -25.55
CA ASN A 8 -20.56 10.11 -24.64
C ASN A 8 -19.28 9.88 -23.84
N TYR A 9 -18.54 10.96 -23.62
CA TYR A 9 -17.30 10.95 -22.85
C TYR A 9 -17.59 11.26 -21.39
N HIS A 10 -17.24 10.32 -20.51
CA HIS A 10 -17.33 10.51 -19.07
C HIS A 10 -15.96 10.90 -18.52
N GLU A 11 -15.85 12.17 -18.14
CA GLU A 11 -14.71 12.76 -17.45
C GLU A 11 -14.89 12.62 -15.92
N GLY A 12 -13.80 12.65 -15.15
CA GLY A 12 -13.84 12.50 -13.68
C GLY A 12 -13.31 11.19 -13.13
N PHE A 13 -12.58 10.42 -13.94
CA PHE A 13 -11.84 9.23 -13.50
C PHE A 13 -10.34 9.43 -13.68
N TRP A 14 -9.59 9.06 -12.66
CA TRP A 14 -8.12 9.09 -12.66
C TRP A 14 -7.57 7.68 -12.51
N VAL A 15 -6.46 7.39 -13.19
CA VAL A 15 -5.64 6.20 -12.89
C VAL A 15 -4.75 6.57 -11.70
N PHE A 16 -4.89 5.83 -10.61
CA PHE A 16 -3.98 5.94 -9.47
C PHE A 16 -2.77 5.03 -9.70
N ASN A 17 -1.58 5.62 -9.74
CA ASN A 17 -0.32 4.90 -9.91
C ASN A 17 0.66 5.30 -8.82
N ILE A 18 1.32 4.31 -8.21
CA ILE A 18 2.46 4.50 -7.31
C ILE A 18 3.68 4.07 -8.09
N PHE A 19 4.59 5.00 -8.36
CA PHE A 19 5.72 4.77 -9.27
C PHE A 19 7.03 4.45 -8.54
N GLU A 20 7.08 4.66 -7.22
CA GLU A 20 8.25 4.38 -6.39
C GLU A 20 7.87 3.49 -5.20
N TYR A 21 8.74 2.52 -4.94
CA TYR A 21 8.69 1.68 -3.74
C TYR A 21 9.52 2.32 -2.63
N MET A 22 9.18 1.99 -1.38
CA MET A 22 9.87 2.53 -0.21
C MET A 22 10.52 1.43 0.62
N ASP A 23 11.83 1.51 0.84
CA ASP A 23 12.52 0.70 1.84
C ASP A 23 12.12 1.12 3.26
N VAL A 24 11.04 0.51 3.76
CA VAL A 24 10.50 0.80 5.10
C VAL A 24 10.25 -0.45 5.94
N LEU A 25 10.55 -1.64 5.41
CA LEU A 25 10.28 -2.90 6.11
C LEU A 25 11.38 -3.23 7.12
N ASN A 26 10.98 -3.89 8.20
CA ASN A 26 11.87 -4.68 9.03
C ASN A 26 11.73 -6.15 8.60
N LEU A 27 12.55 -6.60 7.65
CA LEU A 27 12.45 -7.94 7.05
C LEU A 27 12.57 -9.06 8.09
N GLU A 28 13.33 -8.85 9.18
CA GLU A 28 13.48 -9.82 10.26
C GLU A 28 12.19 -10.05 11.06
N GLU A 29 11.28 -9.07 11.08
CA GLU A 29 10.00 -9.12 11.78
C GLU A 29 8.81 -9.39 10.84
N CYS A 30 9.02 -9.31 9.53
CA CYS A 30 8.03 -9.71 8.53
C CYS A 30 7.80 -11.22 8.60
N LEU A 31 6.57 -11.65 8.30
CA LEU A 31 6.30 -13.06 8.06
C LEU A 31 6.42 -13.31 6.55
N ILE A 32 7.52 -13.95 6.15
CA ILE A 32 7.84 -14.22 4.75
C ILE A 32 7.64 -15.71 4.46
N ASN A 33 7.00 -16.03 3.34
CA ASN A 33 6.87 -17.41 2.89
C ASN A 33 8.18 -17.88 2.23
N ASN A 34 8.72 -19.04 2.63
CA ASN A 34 9.93 -19.63 2.04
C ASN A 34 11.14 -18.68 1.97
N TYR A 35 11.37 -17.89 3.03
CA TYR A 35 12.46 -16.91 3.07
C TYR A 35 13.81 -17.48 2.63
N LYS A 36 14.46 -16.78 1.69
CA LYS A 36 15.84 -17.05 1.26
C LYS A 36 16.65 -15.75 1.30
N PRO A 37 17.84 -15.76 1.90
CA PRO A 37 18.68 -14.57 1.95
C PRO A 37 19.14 -14.17 0.54
N GLY A 38 19.06 -12.87 0.23
CA GLY A 38 19.55 -12.30 -1.03
C GLY A 38 18.57 -12.39 -2.21
N GLU A 39 17.29 -12.70 -1.98
CA GLU A 39 16.26 -12.47 -2.99
C GLU A 39 15.85 -11.00 -3.00
N ASP A 40 15.55 -10.46 -4.18
CA ASP A 40 15.15 -9.06 -4.37
C ASP A 40 13.72 -8.80 -3.86
N GLU A 41 12.85 -9.81 -3.95
CA GLU A 41 11.44 -9.74 -3.57
C GLU A 41 10.99 -11.02 -2.88
N TYR A 42 9.99 -10.90 -2.01
CA TYR A 42 9.49 -11.98 -1.16
C TYR A 42 7.96 -12.04 -1.17
N ALA A 43 7.44 -13.26 -1.07
CA ALA A 43 6.03 -13.51 -0.82
C ALA A 43 5.67 -13.18 0.64
N MET A 44 5.12 -11.98 0.85
CA MET A 44 4.80 -11.43 2.17
C MET A 44 3.47 -11.98 2.71
N LYS A 45 3.49 -12.62 3.89
CA LYS A 45 2.27 -13.00 4.63
C LYS A 45 1.83 -11.94 5.64
N ARG A 46 2.80 -11.21 6.20
CA ARG A 46 2.58 -10.10 7.15
C ARG A 46 3.74 -9.12 7.09
N TYR A 47 3.43 -7.84 7.01
CA TYR A 47 4.41 -6.76 7.03
C TYR A 47 4.76 -6.34 8.47
N SER A 48 6.02 -5.98 8.70
CA SER A 48 6.45 -5.16 9.84
C SER A 48 7.17 -3.92 9.31
N LEU A 49 6.65 -2.73 9.65
CA LEU A 49 7.28 -1.46 9.27
C LEU A 49 8.38 -1.11 10.28
N CYS A 50 9.59 -0.84 9.79
CA CYS A 50 10.69 -0.39 10.62
C CYS A 50 10.46 1.05 11.08
N LYS A 51 10.23 1.24 12.38
CA LYS A 51 9.99 2.58 12.96
C LYS A 51 11.10 3.58 12.64
N GLN A 52 12.37 3.14 12.67
CA GLN A 52 13.50 4.02 12.40
C GLN A 52 13.49 4.51 10.95
N LYS A 53 13.33 3.60 9.97
CA LYS A 53 13.19 3.96 8.55
C LYS A 53 11.98 4.88 8.30
N MET A 54 10.84 4.59 8.94
CA MET A 54 9.65 5.43 8.82
C MET A 54 9.83 6.84 9.39
N GLN A 55 10.70 7.02 10.40
CA GLN A 55 10.96 8.30 11.04
C GLN A 55 11.95 9.19 10.27
N THR A 56 12.77 8.62 9.39
CA THR A 56 13.66 9.40 8.52
C THR A 56 12.93 10.02 7.34
N ILE A 57 11.73 9.53 7.03
CA ILE A 57 10.91 10.02 5.92
C ILE A 57 9.86 11.02 6.44
N PRO A 58 9.83 12.26 5.89
CA PRO A 58 8.80 13.24 6.21
C PRO A 58 7.39 12.67 6.06
N GLU A 59 6.49 12.96 7.01
CA GLU A 59 5.17 12.32 7.03
C GLU A 59 4.35 12.56 5.75
N ASN A 60 4.45 13.77 5.18
CA ASN A 60 3.79 14.15 3.93
C ASN A 60 4.24 13.32 2.72
N GLU A 61 5.42 12.71 2.77
CA GLU A 61 5.98 11.87 1.71
C GLU A 61 5.61 10.38 1.86
N ARG A 62 5.08 9.98 3.02
CA ARG A 62 4.70 8.59 3.35
C ARG A 62 3.20 8.42 3.65
N LEU A 63 2.37 9.25 3.04
CA LEU A 63 0.91 9.22 3.22
C LEU A 63 0.24 8.07 2.46
N VAL A 64 0.75 7.75 1.27
CA VAL A 64 0.32 6.61 0.45
C VAL A 64 1.54 6.06 -0.27
N PHE A 65 1.86 4.78 -0.11
CA PHE A 65 3.08 4.18 -0.67
C PHE A 65 2.97 2.67 -0.83
N MET A 66 3.92 2.07 -1.54
CA MET A 66 4.13 0.63 -1.59
C MET A 66 5.50 0.29 -0.98
N PRO A 67 5.63 -0.72 -0.11
CA PRO A 67 6.92 -1.10 0.45
C PRO A 67 7.76 -1.87 -0.59
N GLU A 68 9.08 -1.75 -0.48
CA GLU A 68 10.04 -2.62 -1.19
C GLU A 68 9.97 -4.08 -0.71
N TYR A 69 10.63 -4.96 -1.47
CA TYR A 69 10.86 -6.38 -1.17
C TYR A 69 9.62 -7.28 -1.17
N SER A 70 8.45 -6.80 -1.57
CA SER A 70 7.27 -7.64 -1.75
C SER A 70 7.05 -7.94 -3.22
N ASP A 71 6.84 -9.21 -3.57
CA ASP A 71 6.50 -9.63 -4.95
C ASP A 71 5.11 -9.15 -5.39
N PHE A 72 4.22 -8.92 -4.41
CA PHE A 72 2.91 -8.31 -4.59
C PHE A 72 2.68 -7.22 -3.52
N PRO A 73 3.28 -6.04 -3.70
CA PRO A 73 3.28 -5.00 -2.70
C PRO A 73 1.88 -4.42 -2.52
N HIS A 74 1.43 -4.37 -1.28
CA HIS A 74 0.15 -3.76 -0.94
C HIS A 74 0.32 -2.24 -0.75
N VAL A 75 -0.67 -1.49 -1.20
CA VAL A 75 -0.72 -0.04 -0.97
C VAL A 75 -0.95 0.23 0.51
N MET A 76 0.04 0.87 1.14
CA MET A 76 -0.03 1.36 2.51
C MET A 76 -0.61 2.76 2.52
N VAL A 77 -1.61 3.00 3.37
CA VAL A 77 -2.31 4.28 3.48
C VAL A 77 -2.25 4.78 4.91
N HIS A 78 -1.64 5.94 5.11
CA HIS A 78 -1.56 6.58 6.42
C HIS A 78 -2.95 6.96 6.93
N GLU A 79 -3.14 6.93 8.26
CA GLU A 79 -4.44 7.14 8.90
C GLU A 79 -5.09 8.48 8.51
N LYS A 80 -4.29 9.53 8.26
CA LYS A 80 -4.79 10.83 7.78
C LYS A 80 -5.58 10.69 6.47
N ILE A 81 -5.09 9.89 5.54
CA ILE A 81 -5.75 9.65 4.25
C ILE A 81 -6.94 8.71 4.43
N VAL A 82 -6.80 7.65 5.24
CA VAL A 82 -7.93 6.75 5.58
C VAL A 82 -9.11 7.55 6.16
N LYS A 83 -8.85 8.53 7.03
CA LYS A 83 -9.88 9.43 7.60
C LYS A 83 -10.61 10.26 6.52
N VAL A 84 -9.92 10.68 5.46
CA VAL A 84 -10.54 11.39 4.33
C VAL A 84 -11.52 10.48 3.59
N PHE A 85 -11.08 9.27 3.22
CA PHE A 85 -11.96 8.28 2.56
C PHE A 85 -13.19 7.94 3.41
N LYS A 86 -13.00 7.71 4.72
CA LYS A 86 -14.11 7.44 5.64
C LYS A 86 -15.08 8.62 5.74
N LYS A 87 -14.59 9.86 5.77
CA LYS A 87 -15.43 11.07 5.81
C LYS A 87 -16.28 11.21 4.54
N LEU A 88 -15.72 10.83 3.38
CA LEU A 88 -16.42 10.80 2.10
C LEU A 88 -17.36 9.59 1.96
N LYS A 89 -17.40 8.68 2.95
CA LYS A 89 -18.19 7.45 2.95
C LYS A 89 -17.90 6.55 1.74
N VAL A 90 -16.63 6.46 1.35
CA VAL A 90 -16.18 5.50 0.32
C VAL A 90 -16.27 4.10 0.93
N ASP A 91 -17.24 3.31 0.47
CA ASP A 91 -17.58 1.97 0.96
C ASP A 91 -16.99 0.83 0.11
N THR A 92 -16.46 1.14 -1.07
CA THR A 92 -15.78 0.21 -1.96
C THR A 92 -14.37 -0.18 -1.51
N LEU A 93 -13.84 0.47 -0.46
CA LEU A 93 -12.49 0.23 0.06
C LEU A 93 -12.54 -0.39 1.46
N ASN A 94 -11.80 -1.48 1.66
CA ASN A 94 -11.57 -2.05 2.99
C ASN A 94 -10.17 -1.68 3.50
N PHE A 95 -10.11 -0.87 4.55
CA PHE A 95 -8.85 -0.49 5.20
C PHE A 95 -8.58 -1.39 6.41
N VAL A 96 -7.62 -2.29 6.28
CA VAL A 96 -7.12 -3.14 7.37
C VAL A 96 -5.86 -2.50 7.95
N LYS A 97 -5.74 -2.42 9.27
CA LYS A 97 -4.48 -1.95 9.89
C LYS A 97 -3.36 -2.93 9.57
N VAL A 98 -2.17 -2.41 9.27
CA VAL A 98 -0.99 -3.24 8.98
C VAL A 98 -0.69 -4.22 10.13
N SER A 99 -0.87 -3.78 11.39
CA SER A 99 -0.68 -4.62 12.58
C SER A 99 -1.67 -5.79 12.69
N ASP A 100 -2.85 -5.63 12.13
CA ASP A 100 -3.97 -6.58 12.25
C ASP A 100 -4.06 -7.48 11.01
N CYS A 101 -3.25 -7.18 10.00
CA CYS A 101 -3.24 -7.91 8.75
C CYS A 101 -2.49 -9.23 8.93
N VAL A 102 -3.24 -10.33 8.98
CA VAL A 102 -2.72 -11.69 9.11
C VAL A 102 -3.18 -12.47 7.88
N ASN A 103 -2.24 -13.02 7.12
CA ASN A 103 -2.47 -13.70 5.83
C ASN A 103 -3.15 -12.75 4.83
N LEU A 104 -2.34 -11.88 4.23
CA LEU A 104 -2.76 -11.14 3.03
C LEU A 104 -3.27 -12.16 1.99
N PRO A 105 -4.46 -11.93 1.41
CA PRO A 105 -5.03 -12.82 0.39
C PRO A 105 -4.17 -12.89 -0.86
#